data_AF-A0A161MKY7-F1
#
_entry.id   AF-A0A161MKY7-F1
#
_cell.length_a   1.000
_cell.length_b   1.000
_cell.length_c   1.000
_cell.angle_alpha   90.00
_cell.angle_beta   90.00
_cell.angle_gamma   90.00
#
_symmetry.space_group_name_H-M   'P 1'
#
loop_
_entity.id
_entity.type
_entity.pdbx_description
1 polymer ?
#
loop_
_entity_poly.entity_id
_entity_poly.type
_entity_poly.pdbx_seq_one_letter_code
_entity_poly.pdbx_strand_id
1 'polypeptide(L)' 'ILRKLGFQKQRSVIQRDRRAHLLAEALSFTETEMGKGTLKVTGYLRGRNLNVNGLVHIPGWGDFQMLQIDAAPYPGEE' A
#
# COMPACT_ATOMS: atom_id res chain seq x y z
N ILE A 1 18.62 -5.06 -21.79
CA ILE A 1 18.44 -4.87 -20.32
C ILE A 1 17.01 -5.26 -19.88
N LEU A 2 15.95 -4.74 -20.51
CA LEU A 2 14.55 -5.07 -20.18
C LEU A 2 14.25 -6.58 -20.17
N ARG A 3 14.72 -7.31 -21.20
CA ARG A 3 14.63 -8.77 -21.24
C ARG A 3 15.24 -9.43 -20.00
N LYS A 4 16.39 -8.95 -19.52
CA LYS A 4 17.03 -9.51 -18.32
C LYS A 4 16.18 -9.28 -17.08
N LEU A 5 15.57 -8.10 -16.93
CA LEU A 5 14.69 -7.78 -15.79
C LEU A 5 13.41 -8.63 -15.81
N GLY A 6 12.77 -8.80 -16.97
CA GLY A 6 11.52 -9.57 -17.10
C GLY A 6 11.67 -11.08 -16.89
N PHE A 7 12.83 -11.65 -17.27
CA PHE A 7 13.08 -13.09 -17.18
C PHE A 7 13.97 -13.49 -15.99
N GLN A 8 14.35 -12.55 -15.12
CA GLN A 8 15.16 -12.88 -13.94
C GLN A 8 14.33 -13.67 -12.92
N LYS A 9 14.89 -14.76 -12.38
CA LYS A 9 14.28 -15.51 -11.28
C LYS A 9 14.05 -14.58 -10.08
N GLN A 10 12.78 -14.42 -9.71
CA GLN A 10 12.40 -13.63 -8.53
C GLN A 10 12.82 -14.37 -7.26
N ARG A 11 13.46 -13.65 -6.34
CA ARG A 11 13.79 -14.16 -5.01
C ARG A 11 12.66 -13.82 -4.05
N SER A 12 12.13 -14.82 -3.37
CA SER A 12 11.12 -14.64 -2.32
C SER A 12 11.76 -14.03 -1.08
N VAL A 13 11.10 -13.06 -0.47
CA VAL A 13 11.52 -12.47 0.81
C VAL A 13 10.41 -12.78 1.80
N ILE A 14 10.63 -13.79 2.65
CA ILE A 14 9.59 -14.40 3.49
C ILE A 14 8.84 -13.35 4.33
N GLN A 15 9.54 -12.38 4.90
CA GLN A 15 8.92 -11.32 5.71
C GLN A 15 7.96 -10.45 4.90
N ARG A 16 8.33 -10.12 3.67
CA ARG A 16 7.51 -9.32 2.75
C ARG A 16 6.34 -10.12 2.19
N ASP A 17 6.58 -11.38 1.84
CA ASP A 17 5.58 -12.23 1.20
C ASP A 17 4.50 -12.70 2.20
N ARG A 18 4.83 -12.75 3.50
CA ARG A 18 3.87 -13.08 4.58
C ARG A 18 3.03 -11.90 5.06
N ARG A 19 3.32 -10.67 4.64
CA ARG A 19 2.60 -9.46 5.09
C ARG A 19 1.99 -8.71 3.91
N ALA A 20 0.79 -8.19 4.10
CA ALA A 20 0.21 -7.23 3.18
C ALA A 20 1.11 -5.97 3.16
N HIS A 21 1.51 -5.55 1.96
CA HIS A 21 2.28 -4.32 1.78
C HIS A 21 1.90 -3.68 0.44
N LEU A 22 2.06 -2.37 0.36
CA LEU A 22 1.68 -1.57 -0.78
C LEU A 22 2.75 -0.50 -0.99
N LEU A 23 2.99 -0.15 -2.26
CA LEU A 23 3.75 1.02 -2.63
C LEU A 23 2.77 2.12 -3.01
N ALA A 24 2.86 3.28 -2.36
CA ALA A 24 1.97 4.41 -2.62
C ALA A 24 2.30 5.03 -3.99
N GLU A 25 1.32 5.04 -4.88
CA GLU A 25 1.41 5.68 -6.19
C GLU A 25 0.75 7.06 -6.18
N ALA A 26 -0.38 7.19 -5.49
CA ALA A 26 -1.02 8.47 -5.23
C ALA A 26 -1.34 8.62 -3.74
N LEU A 27 -1.24 9.86 -3.26
CA LEU A 27 -1.42 10.23 -1.87
C LEU A 27 -2.30 11.48 -1.82
N SER A 28 -3.32 11.45 -0.97
CA SER A 28 -4.09 12.65 -0.64
C SER A 28 -4.35 12.67 0.86
N PHE A 29 -4.09 13.82 1.49
CA PHE A 29 -4.30 14.00 2.92
C PHE A 29 -5.45 14.99 3.14
N THR A 30 -6.41 14.61 3.97
CA THR A 30 -7.52 15.48 4.36
C THR A 30 -7.42 15.74 5.86
N GLU A 31 -7.23 17.00 6.24
CA GLU A 31 -7.15 17.38 7.65
C GLU A 31 -8.54 17.36 8.28
N THR A 32 -8.68 16.69 9.42
CA THR A 32 -9.96 16.54 10.15
C THR A 32 -9.93 17.35 11.45
N GLU A 33 -8.76 17.44 12.09
CA GLU A 33 -8.51 18.18 13.33
C GLU A 33 -7.12 18.83 13.24
N MET A 34 -6.83 19.85 14.06
CA MET A 34 -5.50 20.48 14.07
C MET A 34 -4.40 19.46 14.32
N GLY A 35 -3.61 19.16 13.29
CA GLY A 35 -2.50 18.21 13.35
C GLY A 35 -2.87 16.73 13.20
N LYS A 36 -4.13 16.42 12.87
CA LYS A 36 -4.57 15.04 12.54
C LYS A 36 -5.48 15.04 11.32
N GLY A 37 -5.35 14.01 10.51
CA GLY A 37 -6.17 13.86 9.31
C GLY A 37 -6.18 12.45 8.79
N THR A 38 -7.00 12.27 7.77
CA THR A 38 -7.11 11.00 7.05
C THR A 38 -6.19 11.03 5.85
N LEU A 39 -5.23 10.09 5.84
CA LEU A 39 -4.37 9.84 4.68
C LEU A 39 -5.05 8.79 3.78
N LYS A 40 -5.37 9.18 2.56
CA LYS A 40 -5.79 8.25 1.51
C LYS A 40 -4.58 7.87 0.68
N VAL A 41 -4.34 6.57 0.58
CA VAL A 41 -3.22 5.99 -0.15
C VAL A 41 -3.79 5.11 -1.25
N THR A 42 -3.37 5.36 -2.49
CA THR A 42 -3.72 4.53 -3.64
C THR A 42 -2.48 3.83 -4.16
N GLY A 43 -2.64 2.55 -4.48
CA GLY A 43 -1.59 1.75 -5.10
C GLY A 43 -1.97 0.27 -5.14
N TYR A 44 -1.03 -0.56 -5.55
CA TYR A 44 -1.25 -2.00 -5.69
C TYR A 44 -0.90 -2.78 -4.42
N LEU A 45 -1.86 -3.57 -3.94
CA LEU A 45 -1.65 -4.51 -2.85
C LEU A 45 -0.78 -5.70 -3.29
N ARG A 46 0.23 -6.04 -2.50
CA ARG A 46 1.16 -7.16 -2.74
C ARG A 46 1.28 -8.05 -1.50
N GLY A 47 1.66 -9.32 -1.72
CA GLY A 47 1.87 -10.30 -0.66
C GLY A 47 0.57 -11.00 -0.24
N ARG A 48 -0.01 -10.59 0.90
CA ARG A 48 -1.27 -11.13 1.44
C ARG A 48 -2.42 -10.13 1.33
N ASN A 49 -3.64 -10.64 1.53
CA ASN A 49 -4.86 -9.84 1.62
C ASN A 49 -4.76 -8.82 2.77
N LEU A 50 -5.26 -7.61 2.51
CA LEU A 50 -5.36 -6.54 3.50
C LEU A 50 -6.65 -6.72 4.32
N ASN A 51 -6.57 -6.47 5.63
CA ASN A 51 -7.71 -6.50 6.53
C ASN A 51 -7.87 -5.13 7.18
N VAL A 52 -9.04 -4.50 7.01
CA VAL A 52 -9.36 -3.15 7.54
C VAL A 52 -9.19 -3.06 9.06
N ASN A 53 -9.43 -4.15 9.78
CA ASN A 53 -9.29 -4.17 11.25
C ASN A 53 -7.83 -4.22 11.71
N GLY A 54 -6.88 -4.50 10.80
CA GLY A 54 -5.45 -4.54 11.11
C GLY A 54 -4.82 -3.15 11.19
N LEU A 55 -3.73 -3.05 11.95
CA LEU A 55 -2.87 -1.88 11.97
C LEU A 55 -2.00 -1.83 10.71
N VAL A 56 -1.77 -0.62 10.20
CA VAL A 56 -0.85 -0.33 9.10
C VAL A 56 0.38 0.37 9.66
N HIS A 57 1.54 -0.17 9.32
CA HIS A 57 2.82 0.46 9.62
C HIS A 57 3.28 1.35 8.47
N ILE A 58 3.50 2.63 8.75
CA ILE A 58 4.10 3.59 7.83
C ILE A 58 5.58 3.76 8.23
N PRO A 59 6.54 3.35 7.39
CA PRO A 59 7.96 3.47 7.70
C PRO A 59 8.35 4.92 8.04
N GLY A 60 8.95 5.11 9.21
CA GLY A 60 9.38 6.43 9.70
C GLY A 60 8.30 7.22 10.46
N TRP A 61 7.04 6.77 10.45
CA TRP A 61 5.93 7.48 11.10
C TRP A 61 5.24 6.65 12.20
N GLY A 62 5.34 5.31 12.13
CA GLY A 62 4.78 4.41 13.14
C GLY A 62 3.56 3.64 12.65
N ASP A 63 2.73 3.19 13.59
CA ASP A 63 1.58 2.32 13.33
C ASP A 63 0.26 3.08 13.48
N PHE A 64 -0.66 2.87 12.54
CA PHE A 64 -1.94 3.58 12.45
C PHE A 64 -3.10 2.61 12.17
N GLN A 65 -4.28 2.91 12.71
CA GLN A 65 -5.50 2.16 12.43
C GLN A 65 -6.09 2.59 11.08
N MET A 66 -6.51 1.63 10.25
CA MET A 66 -7.25 1.93 9.04
C MET A 66 -8.71 2.24 9.35
N LEU A 67 -9.27 3.18 8.58
CA LEU A 67 -10.69 3.55 8.66
C LEU A 67 -11.51 2.81 7.60
N GLN A 68 -11.00 2.71 6.37
CA GLN A 68 -11.74 2.19 5.21
C GLN A 68 -10.76 1.60 4.18
N ILE A 69 -11.24 0.63 3.40
CA ILE A 69 -10.56 0.11 2.21
C ILE A 69 -11.52 0.25 1.04
N ASP A 70 -11.07 0.93 0.00
CA ASP A 70 -11.82 1.12 -1.25
C ASP A 70 -11.09 0.46 -2.41
N ALA A 71 -11.85 -0.07 -3.37
CA ALA A 71 -11.29 -0.52 -4.64
C ALA A 71 -11.13 0.69 -5.56
N ALA A 72 -9.88 1.06 -5.84
CA ALA A 72 -9.60 2.10 -6.82
C ALA A 72 -9.89 1.58 -8.25
N PRO A 73 -10.38 2.44 -9.16
CA PRO A 73 -10.52 2.09 -10.57
C PRO A 73 -9.15 1.75 -11.18
N TYR A 74 -9.14 0.90 -12.21
CA TYR A 74 -7.90 0.55 -12.89
C TYR A 74 -7.31 1.80 -13.56
N PRO A 75 -6.03 2.13 -13.36
CA PRO A 75 -5.46 3.32 -13.97
C PRO A 75 -5.46 3.16 -15.50
N GLY A 76 -6.27 3.96 -16.19
CA GLY A 76 -6.40 3.96 -17.64
C GLY A 76 -7.78 3.58 -18.19
N GLU A 77 -8.74 3.21 -17.35
CA GLU A 77 -10.16 3.16 -17.75
C GLU A 77 -10.81 4.53 -17.43
N GLU A 78 -10.93 5.39 -18.44
CA GLU A 78 -11.91 6.50 -18.51
C GLU A 78 -13.09 6.08 -19.39
#